data_AF-A0A7C5XS26-F1
#
_entry.id   AF-A0A7C5XS26-F1
#
_cell.length_a   1.000
_cell.length_b   1.000
_cell.length_c   1.000
_cell.angle_alpha   90.00
_cell.angle_beta   90.00
_cell.angle_gamma   90.00
#
_symmetry.space_group_name_H-M   'P 1'
#
loop_
_entity.id
_entity.type
_entity.pdbx_description
1 polymer ?
#
loop_
_entity_poly.entity_id
_entity_poly.type
_entity_poly.pdbx_seq_one_letter_code
_entity_poly.pdbx_strand_id
1 'polypeptide(L)'
;MDLKQKAFVGLFLVLSVLFFTAYFLAPDEDVQKTFLYLAGATTVIFSLASGLAAVVFSIGYALWIFVITLPVISIVWGFIAYIFLTAIKWTFSLIFRKILGRMPAVQRMNKRFAESPRVISSKNRLDRMLERMGFNRPVKYQVVEVDRCPNCRSWKPSGGNYCPECGKILT
;
A
#
# COMPACT_ATOMS: atom_id res chain seq x y z
N MET A 1 -22.07 9.97 29.54
CA MET A 1 -21.41 11.03 30.33
C MET A 1 -20.65 10.35 31.45
N ASP A 2 -19.32 10.37 31.38
CA ASP A 2 -18.43 9.64 32.28
C ASP A 2 -18.55 10.10 33.73
N LEU A 3 -18.29 9.18 34.68
CA LEU A 3 -18.37 9.44 36.13
C LEU A 3 -17.50 10.64 36.55
N LYS A 4 -16.32 10.78 35.92
CA LYS A 4 -15.39 11.91 36.13
C LYS A 4 -15.98 13.25 35.70
N GLN A 5 -16.75 13.25 34.62
CA GLN A 5 -17.38 14.46 34.08
C GLN A 5 -18.52 14.94 34.99
N LYS A 6 -19.29 14.01 35.56
CA LYS A 6 -20.33 14.33 36.55
C LYS A 6 -19.75 14.86 37.86
N ALA A 7 -18.66 14.26 38.35
CA ALA A 7 -17.97 14.73 39.56
C ALA A 7 -17.40 16.16 39.36
N PHE A 8 -16.83 16.44 38.18
CA PHE A 8 -16.31 17.77 37.86
C PHE A 8 -17.42 18.82 37.79
N VAL A 9 -18.53 18.52 37.11
CA VAL A 9 -19.69 19.42 37.03
C VAL A 9 -20.30 19.67 38.41
N GLY A 10 -20.41 18.63 39.25
CA GLY A 10 -20.90 18.74 40.62
C GLY A 10 -20.00 19.61 41.50
N LEU A 11 -18.68 19.41 41.44
CA LEU A 11 -17.72 20.21 42.19
C LEU A 11 -17.73 21.68 41.75
N PHE A 12 -17.86 21.92 40.44
CA PHE A 12 -17.98 23.27 39.89
C PHE A 12 -19.26 23.97 40.37
N LEU A 13 -20.40 23.27 40.38
CA LEU A 13 -21.66 23.80 40.90
C LEU A 13 -21.56 24.20 42.37
N VAL A 14 -20.96 23.35 43.22
CA VAL A 14 -20.78 23.64 44.65
C VAL A 14 -19.89 24.87 44.85
N LEU A 15 -18.77 24.97 44.13
CA LEU A 15 -17.88 26.14 44.19
C LEU A 15 -18.56 27.41 43.68
N SER A 16 -19.39 27.30 42.64
CA SER A 16 -20.16 28.42 42.10
C SER A 16 -21.14 28.98 43.14
N VAL A 17 -21.89 28.09 43.79
CA VAL A 17 -22.85 28.47 44.84
C VAL A 17 -22.13 29.11 46.01
N LEU A 18 -21.02 28.52 46.48
CA LEU A 18 -20.20 29.10 47.56
C LEU A 18 -19.69 30.49 47.20
N PHE A 19 -19.22 30.68 45.96
CA PHE A 19 -18.77 31.98 45.46
C PHE A 19 -19.89 33.01 45.47
N PHE A 20 -21.07 32.68 44.94
CA PHE A 20 -22.23 33.56 44.96
C PHE A 20 -22.68 33.91 46.38
N THR A 21 -22.72 32.93 47.29
CA THR A 21 -23.08 33.18 48.68
C THR A 21 -22.06 34.08 49.39
N ALA A 22 -20.76 33.89 49.15
CA ALA A 22 -19.71 34.72 49.72
C ALA A 22 -19.74 36.16 49.16
N TYR A 23 -20.07 36.32 47.88
CA TYR A 23 -20.21 37.63 47.24
C TYR A 23 -21.38 38.44 47.81
N PHE A 24 -22.55 37.81 47.99
CA PHE A 24 -23.75 38.49 48.51
C PHE A 24 -23.74 38.71 50.03
N LEU A 25 -22.99 37.91 50.80
CA LEU A 25 -22.80 38.14 52.25
C LEU A 25 -21.67 39.11 52.59
N ALA A 26 -20.86 39.54 51.63
CA ALA A 26 -19.77 40.47 51.87
C ALA A 26 -20.31 41.86 52.24
N PRO A 27 -19.99 42.41 53.43
CA PRO A 27 -20.57 43.66 53.92
C PRO A 27 -19.94 44.92 53.28
N ASP A 28 -18.77 44.81 52.67
CA ASP A 28 -18.01 45.94 52.12
C ASP A 28 -17.92 45.88 50.57
N GLU A 29 -18.22 47.01 49.91
CA GLU A 29 -18.16 47.14 48.45
C GLU A 29 -16.77 46.85 47.87
N ASP A 30 -15.70 47.18 48.61
CA ASP A 30 -14.33 46.97 48.14
C ASP A 30 -13.94 45.48 48.14
N VAL A 31 -14.51 44.69 49.05
CA VAL A 31 -14.35 43.22 49.08
C VAL A 31 -15.07 42.60 47.87
N GLN A 32 -16.28 43.05 47.55
CA GLN A 32 -17.02 42.60 46.36
C GLN A 32 -16.26 42.91 45.05
N LYS A 33 -15.72 44.12 44.89
CA LYS A 33 -14.89 44.48 43.73
C LYS A 33 -13.68 43.58 43.60
N THR A 34 -13.00 43.28 44.71
CA THR A 34 -11.81 42.40 44.73
C THR A 34 -12.14 40.97 44.29
N PHE A 35 -13.27 40.42 44.74
CA PHE A 35 -13.75 39.11 44.28
C PHE A 35 -14.11 39.10 42.78
N LEU A 36 -14.73 40.17 42.28
CA LEU A 36 -15.02 40.35 40.85
C LEU A 36 -13.76 40.40 39.99
N TYR A 37 -12.73 41.12 40.44
CA TYR A 37 -11.44 41.16 39.74
C TYR A 37 -10.74 39.79 39.76
N LEU A 38 -10.82 39.05 40.86
CA LEU A 38 -10.26 37.70 40.97
C LEU A 38 -10.99 36.71 40.05
N ALA A 39 -12.32 36.78 39.99
CA ALA A 39 -13.14 35.98 39.07
C ALA A 39 -12.89 36.35 37.60
N GLY A 40 -12.76 37.64 37.29
CA GLY A 40 -12.36 38.12 35.97
C GLY A 40 -10.96 37.63 35.57
N ALA A 41 -9.98 37.74 36.46
CA ALA A 41 -8.63 37.27 36.19
C ALA A 41 -8.57 35.76 35.95
N THR A 42 -9.26 34.97 36.79
CA THR A 42 -9.29 33.51 36.66
C THR A 42 -9.99 33.06 35.38
N THR A 43 -11.11 33.67 34.99
CA THR A 43 -11.80 33.35 33.73
C THR A 43 -10.97 33.69 32.49
N VAL A 44 -10.25 34.82 32.51
CA VAL A 44 -9.31 35.19 31.42
C VAL A 44 -8.18 34.17 31.34
N ILE A 45 -7.53 33.82 32.46
CA ILE A 45 -6.45 32.83 32.49
C ILE A 45 -6.93 31.46 31.98
N PHE A 46 -8.11 31.01 32.41
CA PHE A 46 -8.68 29.73 31.99
C PHE A 46 -9.04 29.73 30.50
N SER A 47 -9.55 30.84 29.98
CA SER A 47 -9.84 31.01 28.54
C SER A 47 -8.55 30.97 27.71
N LEU A 48 -7.49 31.61 28.19
CA LEU A 48 -6.18 31.62 27.52
C LEU A 48 -5.53 30.23 27.55
N ALA A 49 -5.58 29.54 28.69
CA ALA A 49 -5.04 28.19 28.84
C ALA A 49 -5.81 27.16 28.01
N SER A 50 -7.15 27.22 27.99
CA SER A 50 -7.98 26.32 27.18
C SER A 50 -7.81 26.59 25.69
N GLY A 51 -7.68 27.85 25.28
CA GLY A 51 -7.37 28.23 23.89
C GLY A 51 -6.02 27.67 23.43
N LEU A 52 -4.96 27.83 24.24
CA LEU A 52 -3.64 27.26 23.95
C LEU A 52 -3.68 25.73 23.88
N ALA A 53 -4.36 25.08 24.82
CA ALA A 53 -4.54 23.62 24.80
C ALA A 53 -5.25 23.16 23.52
N ALA A 54 -6.33 23.84 23.11
CA ALA A 54 -7.05 23.51 21.88
C ALA A 54 -6.16 23.61 20.63
N VAL A 55 -5.29 24.63 20.55
CA VAL A 55 -4.33 24.76 19.45
C VAL A 55 -3.34 23.59 19.44
N VAL A 56 -2.76 23.23 20.60
CA VAL A 56 -1.81 22.11 20.70
C VAL A 56 -2.48 20.79 20.33
N PHE A 57 -3.70 20.53 20.82
CA PHE A 57 -4.45 19.33 20.47
C PHE A 57 -4.82 19.28 18.98
N SER A 58 -5.16 20.42 18.38
CA SER A 58 -5.45 20.51 16.94
C SER A 58 -4.23 20.15 16.09
N ILE A 59 -3.06 20.70 16.42
CA ILE A 59 -1.79 20.38 15.75
C ILE A 59 -1.45 18.89 15.92
N GLY A 60 -1.57 18.37 17.14
CA GLY A 60 -1.32 16.95 17.42
C GLY A 60 -2.26 16.03 16.63
N TYR A 61 -3.55 16.38 16.56
CA TYR A 61 -4.54 15.63 15.79
C TYR A 61 -4.28 15.67 14.29
N ALA A 62 -3.89 16.83 13.75
CA ALA A 62 -3.53 16.97 12.34
C ALA A 62 -2.30 16.11 11.98
N LEU A 63 -1.26 16.11 12.81
CA LEU A 63 -0.08 15.25 12.64
C LEU A 63 -0.45 13.77 12.70
N TRP A 64 -1.33 13.38 13.63
CA TRP A 64 -1.77 11.99 13.76
C TRP A 64 -2.55 11.51 12.53
N ILE A 65 -3.47 12.33 12.02
CA ILE A 65 -4.17 12.06 10.75
C ILE A 65 -3.16 11.95 9.60
N PHE A 66 -2.18 12.83 9.53
CA PHE A 66 -1.18 12.81 8.47
C PHE A 66 -0.37 11.50 8.47
N VAL A 67 0.06 11.04 9.64
CA VAL A 67 0.79 9.76 9.78
C VAL A 67 -0.04 8.56 9.36
N ILE A 68 -1.36 8.56 9.62
CA ILE A 68 -2.25 7.44 9.24
C ILE A 68 -2.63 7.49 7.76
N THR A 69 -2.83 8.70 7.21
CA THR A 69 -3.28 8.86 5.82
C THR A 69 -2.16 8.66 4.81
N LEU A 70 -0.91 9.01 5.15
CA LEU A 70 0.26 8.78 4.29
C LEU A 70 0.40 7.34 3.75
N PRO A 71 0.39 6.29 4.60
CA PRO A 71 0.52 4.91 4.11
C PRO A 71 -0.68 4.50 3.24
N VAL A 72 -1.89 4.98 3.56
CA VAL A 72 -3.09 4.70 2.76
C VAL A 72 -2.95 5.31 1.36
N ILE A 73 -2.54 6.57 1.27
CA ILE A 73 -2.30 7.25 -0.01
C ILE A 73 -1.20 6.53 -0.79
N SER A 74 -0.11 6.13 -0.13
CA SER A 74 0.99 5.40 -0.76
C SER A 74 0.55 4.06 -1.35
N ILE A 75 -0.27 3.28 -0.64
CA ILE A 75 -0.80 2.00 -1.13
C ILE A 75 -1.71 2.22 -2.34
N VAL A 76 -2.58 3.23 -2.31
CA VAL A 76 -3.48 3.55 -3.43
C VAL A 76 -2.68 3.89 -4.68
N TRP A 77 -1.69 4.77 -4.58
CA TRP A 77 -0.84 5.14 -5.71
C TRP A 77 0.04 3.97 -6.19
N GLY A 78 0.55 3.15 -5.26
CA GLY A 78 1.28 1.93 -5.60
C GLY A 78 0.42 0.93 -6.39
N PHE A 79 -0.86 0.79 -6.01
CA PHE A 79 -1.81 -0.07 -6.71
C PHE A 79 -2.13 0.46 -8.12
N ILE A 80 -2.32 1.78 -8.27
CA ILE A 80 -2.52 2.41 -9.59
C ILE A 80 -1.28 2.17 -10.47
N ALA A 81 -0.08 2.39 -9.95
CA ALA A 81 1.17 2.14 -10.69
C ALA A 81 1.31 0.67 -11.09
N TYR A 82 0.95 -0.27 -10.21
CA TYR A 82 0.95 -1.70 -10.49
C TYR A 82 0.00 -2.08 -11.64
N ILE A 83 -1.22 -1.54 -11.63
CA ILE A 83 -2.18 -1.75 -12.73
C ILE A 83 -1.60 -1.23 -14.04
N PHE A 84 -1.02 -0.04 -14.03
CA PHE A 84 -0.44 0.58 -15.23
C PHE A 84 0.72 -0.24 -15.80
N LEU A 85 1.65 -0.69 -14.95
CA LEU A 85 2.76 -1.55 -15.36
C LEU A 85 2.29 -2.90 -15.89
N THR A 86 1.26 -3.47 -15.26
CA THR A 86 0.67 -4.75 -15.69
C THR A 86 0.01 -4.60 -17.05
N ALA A 87 -0.76 -3.52 -17.26
CA ALA A 87 -1.36 -3.20 -18.55
C ALA A 87 -0.30 -3.07 -19.64
N ILE A 88 0.77 -2.28 -19.40
CA ILE A 88 1.88 -2.12 -20.35
C ILE A 88 2.51 -3.47 -20.70
N LYS A 89 2.82 -4.32 -19.71
CA LYS A 89 3.37 -5.66 -19.95
C LYS A 89 2.43 -6.51 -20.82
N TRP A 90 1.13 -6.44 -20.57
CA TRP A 90 0.14 -7.18 -21.32
C TRP A 90 0.08 -6.71 -22.77
N THR A 91 0.08 -5.40 -22.99
CA THR A 91 0.09 -4.80 -24.34
C THR A 91 1.36 -5.17 -25.10
N PHE A 92 2.53 -5.10 -24.45
CA PHE A 92 3.79 -5.52 -25.05
C PHE A 92 3.80 -7.01 -25.38
N SER A 93 3.31 -7.87 -24.47
CA SER A 93 3.22 -9.32 -24.71
C SER A 93 2.32 -9.63 -25.91
N LEU A 94 1.17 -8.95 -26.02
CA LEU A 94 0.27 -9.07 -27.16
C LEU A 94 0.94 -8.64 -28.46
N ILE A 95 1.63 -7.51 -28.47
CA ILE A 95 2.36 -7.01 -29.65
C ILE A 95 3.47 -8.00 -30.06
N PHE A 96 4.30 -8.43 -29.11
CA PHE A 96 5.37 -9.40 -29.40
C PHE A 96 4.82 -10.75 -29.88
N ARG A 97 3.74 -11.26 -29.28
CA ARG A 97 3.13 -12.54 -29.71
C ARG A 97 2.42 -12.44 -31.06
N LYS A 98 1.62 -11.39 -31.29
CA LYS A 98 0.86 -11.24 -32.55
C LYS A 98 1.73 -10.80 -33.72
N ILE A 99 2.67 -9.89 -33.52
CA ILE A 99 3.46 -9.27 -34.60
C ILE A 99 4.79 -10.00 -34.79
N LEU A 100 5.62 -10.09 -33.75
CA LEU A 100 6.95 -10.71 -33.89
C LEU A 100 6.89 -12.24 -33.95
N GLY A 101 5.95 -12.88 -33.24
CA GLY A 101 5.80 -14.35 -33.26
C GLY A 101 5.41 -14.94 -34.62
N ARG A 102 4.78 -14.14 -35.49
CA ARG A 102 4.41 -14.53 -36.86
C ARG A 102 5.49 -14.25 -37.91
N MET A 103 6.55 -13.51 -37.56
CA MET A 103 7.64 -13.23 -38.49
C MET A 103 8.60 -14.42 -38.58
N PRO A 104 8.81 -15.02 -39.77
CA PRO A 104 9.69 -16.19 -39.94
C PRO A 104 11.17 -15.89 -39.65
N ALA A 105 11.58 -14.61 -39.70
CA ALA A 105 12.92 -14.18 -39.30
C ALA A 105 13.14 -14.30 -37.78
N VAL A 106 12.15 -13.92 -36.98
CA VAL A 106 12.20 -14.01 -35.50
C VAL A 106 12.18 -15.46 -35.04
N GLN A 107 11.39 -16.33 -35.69
CA GLN A 107 11.39 -17.76 -35.39
C GLN A 107 12.74 -18.43 -35.69
N ARG A 108 13.38 -18.06 -36.81
CA ARG A 108 14.73 -18.56 -37.15
C ARG A 108 15.81 -18.04 -36.19
N MET A 109 15.72 -16.78 -35.77
CA MET A 109 16.60 -16.24 -34.73
C MET A 109 16.39 -16.98 -33.41
N ASN A 110 15.16 -17.15 -32.94
CA ASN A 110 14.89 -17.86 -31.68
C ASN A 110 15.38 -19.31 -31.71
N LYS A 111 15.24 -20.03 -32.84
CA LYS A 111 15.85 -21.36 -33.00
C LYS A 111 17.38 -21.31 -32.84
N ARG A 112 18.05 -20.39 -33.54
CA ARG A 112 19.51 -20.22 -33.43
C ARG A 112 19.98 -19.78 -32.04
N PHE A 113 19.22 -18.95 -31.34
CA PHE A 113 19.53 -18.51 -29.98
C PHE A 113 19.33 -19.65 -28.96
N ALA A 114 18.26 -20.43 -29.09
CA ALA A 114 17.99 -21.59 -28.24
C ALA A 114 19.03 -22.71 -28.42
N GLU A 115 19.51 -22.92 -29.65
CA GLU A 115 20.57 -23.89 -29.97
C GLU A 115 21.98 -23.36 -29.65
N SER A 116 22.12 -22.10 -29.25
CA SER A 116 23.43 -21.54 -28.97
C SER A 116 24.04 -22.15 -27.70
N PRO A 117 25.30 -22.61 -27.74
CA PRO A 117 25.95 -23.26 -26.61
C PRO A 117 26.10 -22.32 -25.39
N ARG A 118 26.13 -21.00 -25.62
CA ARG A 118 26.14 -19.99 -24.54
C ARG A 118 24.84 -19.96 -23.74
N VAL A 119 23.69 -20.06 -24.40
CA VAL A 119 22.38 -20.04 -23.72
C VAL A 119 22.16 -21.33 -22.93
N ILE A 120 22.53 -22.49 -23.51
CA ILE A 120 22.45 -23.79 -22.83
C ILE A 120 23.38 -23.83 -21.61
N SER A 121 24.62 -23.35 -21.75
CA SER A 121 25.59 -23.22 -20.66
C SER A 121 25.06 -22.36 -19.52
N SER A 122 24.46 -21.21 -19.86
CA SER A 122 23.92 -20.27 -18.87
C SER A 122 22.72 -20.88 -18.13
N LYS A 123 21.83 -21.58 -18.85
CA LYS A 123 20.71 -22.33 -18.26
C LYS A 123 21.20 -23.41 -17.29
N ASN A 124 22.17 -24.23 -17.69
CA ASN A 124 22.73 -25.29 -16.85
C ASN A 124 23.48 -24.78 -15.62
N ARG A 125 24.00 -23.54 -15.64
CA ARG A 125 24.57 -22.88 -14.45
C ARG A 125 23.47 -22.38 -13.52
N LEU A 126 22.42 -21.79 -14.08
CA LEU A 126 21.29 -21.26 -13.32
C LEU A 126 20.53 -22.39 -12.61
N ASP A 127 20.26 -23.49 -13.32
CA ASP A 127 19.57 -24.67 -12.77
C ASP A 127 20.36 -25.26 -11.60
N ARG A 128 21.69 -25.37 -11.72
CA ARG A 128 22.57 -25.80 -10.61
C ARG A 128 22.58 -24.84 -9.42
N MET A 129 22.46 -23.53 -9.66
CA MET A 129 22.34 -22.54 -8.58
C MET A 129 21.00 -22.65 -7.86
N LEU A 130 19.92 -22.85 -8.60
CA LEU A 130 18.56 -22.99 -8.07
C LEU A 130 18.40 -24.29 -7.26
N GLU A 131 18.99 -25.38 -7.73
CA GLU A 131 19.04 -26.66 -7.02
C GLU A 131 19.76 -26.53 -5.66
N ARG A 132 20.90 -25.82 -5.63
CA ARG A 132 21.62 -25.51 -4.38
C ARG A 132 20.82 -24.61 -3.43
N MET A 133 19.89 -23.80 -3.94
CA MET A 133 19.01 -22.96 -3.14
C MET A 133 17.73 -23.68 -2.68
N GLY A 134 17.59 -24.99 -2.96
CA GLY A 134 16.43 -25.78 -2.55
C GLY A 134 15.17 -25.54 -3.38
N PHE A 135 15.28 -24.82 -4.50
CA PHE A 135 14.18 -24.63 -5.45
C PHE A 135 14.06 -25.87 -6.35
N ASN A 136 13.52 -26.96 -5.80
CA ASN A 136 13.32 -28.24 -6.48
C ASN A 136 12.13 -28.28 -7.45
N ARG A 137 11.54 -27.13 -7.81
CA ARG A 137 10.52 -27.08 -8.84
C ARG A 137 11.17 -26.68 -10.15
N PRO A 138 10.87 -27.37 -11.27
CA PRO A 138 11.24 -26.86 -12.58
C PRO A 138 10.59 -25.48 -12.69
N VAL A 139 11.41 -24.43 -12.66
CA VAL A 139 10.95 -23.09 -13.01
C VAL A 139 10.51 -23.23 -14.46
N LYS A 140 9.19 -23.34 -14.66
CA LYS A 140 8.55 -23.32 -15.98
C LYS A 140 8.74 -21.91 -16.52
N TYR A 141 9.95 -21.64 -17.00
CA TYR A 141 10.15 -20.53 -17.91
C TYR A 141 9.24 -20.83 -19.10
N GLN A 142 8.38 -19.88 -19.43
CA GLN A 142 7.45 -19.91 -20.57
C GLN A 142 8.23 -19.82 -21.91
N VAL A 143 9.35 -20.51 -22.01
CA VAL A 143 10.11 -20.75 -23.23
C VAL A 143 9.48 -21.99 -23.82
N VAL A 144 8.37 -21.77 -24.54
CA VAL A 144 7.74 -22.64 -25.54
C VAL A 144 8.20 -24.10 -25.39
N GLU A 145 7.47 -24.87 -24.58
CA GLU A 145 7.61 -26.34 -24.53
C GLU A 145 7.72 -26.82 -25.99
N VAL A 146 8.73 -27.63 -26.31
CA VAL A 146 8.97 -28.13 -27.68
C VAL A 146 8.87 -29.64 -27.66
N ASP A 147 7.86 -30.17 -28.34
CA ASP A 147 7.64 -31.60 -28.49
C ASP A 147 8.22 -32.12 -29.78
N ARG A 148 8.68 -33.37 -29.74
CA ARG A 148 9.12 -34.08 -30.95
C ARG A 148 7.91 -34.74 -31.59
N CYS A 149 7.68 -34.48 -32.88
CA CYS A 149 6.62 -35.18 -33.60
C CYS A 149 6.92 -36.70 -33.65
N PRO A 150 6.00 -37.59 -33.25
CA PRO A 150 6.22 -39.04 -33.29
C PRO A 150 6.38 -39.56 -34.72
N ASN A 151 5.79 -38.87 -35.72
CA ASN A 151 5.84 -39.30 -37.11
C ASN A 151 7.10 -38.85 -37.86
N CYS A 152 7.41 -37.55 -37.86
CA CYS A 152 8.53 -37.00 -38.64
C CYS A 152 9.75 -36.63 -37.79
N ARG A 153 9.70 -36.83 -36.47
CA ARG A 153 10.77 -36.53 -35.50
C ARG A 153 11.24 -35.08 -35.45
N SER A 154 10.54 -34.17 -36.12
CA SER A 154 10.86 -32.75 -36.08
C SER A 154 10.39 -32.09 -34.78
N TRP A 155 11.16 -31.10 -34.34
CA TRP A 155 10.94 -30.36 -33.11
C TRP A 155 9.96 -29.22 -33.37
N LYS A 156 8.84 -29.22 -32.64
CA LYS A 156 7.75 -28.25 -32.79
C LYS A 156 7.32 -27.70 -31.42
N PRO A 157 6.73 -26.50 -31.34
CA PRO A 157 6.12 -26.01 -30.10
C PRO A 157 4.99 -26.95 -29.62
N SER A 158 4.88 -27.19 -28.32
CA SER A 158 3.83 -27.99 -27.67
C SER A 158 2.49 -27.26 -27.71
N GLY A 159 1.39 -28.01 -27.68
CA GLY A 159 0.03 -27.48 -27.70
C GLY A 159 -0.64 -27.34 -29.08
N GLY A 160 -0.05 -27.91 -30.14
CA GLY A 160 -0.67 -28.02 -31.46
C GLY A 160 -1.26 -29.41 -31.72
N ASN A 161 -2.53 -29.47 -32.17
CA ASN A 161 -3.20 -30.73 -32.51
C ASN A 161 -2.65 -31.41 -33.78
N TYR A 162 -1.84 -30.71 -34.57
CA TYR A 162 -1.32 -31.18 -35.85
C TYR A 162 0.15 -30.77 -36.03
N CYS A 163 0.88 -31.64 -36.72
CA CYS A 163 2.27 -31.46 -37.10
C CYS A 163 2.35 -30.46 -38.28
N PRO A 164 2.98 -29.29 -38.13
CA PRO A 164 3.05 -28.31 -39.23
C PRO A 164 3.92 -28.77 -40.41
N GLU A 165 4.84 -29.71 -40.20
CA GLU A 165 5.71 -30.23 -41.27
C GLU A 165 5.11 -31.43 -42.00
N CYS A 166 4.31 -32.24 -41.31
CA CYS A 166 3.86 -33.53 -41.81
C CYS A 166 2.33 -33.66 -41.88
N GLY A 167 1.59 -32.64 -41.44
CA GLY A 167 0.13 -32.58 -41.46
C GLY A 167 -0.59 -33.56 -40.53
N LYS A 168 0.13 -34.51 -39.90
CA LYS A 168 -0.46 -35.56 -39.06
C LYS A 168 -0.86 -35.05 -37.67
N ILE A 169 -1.97 -35.60 -37.17
CA ILE A 169 -2.50 -35.30 -35.83
C ILE A 169 -1.53 -35.83 -34.77
N LEU A 170 -1.38 -35.04 -33.71
CA LEU A 170 -0.47 -35.28 -32.59
C LEU A 170 -1.32 -35.62 -31.36
N THR A 171 -1.77 -36.88 -31.30
CA THR A 171 -2.36 -37.49 -30.10
C THR A 171 -1.27 -37.99 -29.18
#